data_AF-A0A383CHN4-F1
#
_entry.id   AF-A0A383CHN4-F1
#
_cell.length_a   1.000
_cell.length_b   1.000
_cell.length_c   1.000
_cell.angle_alpha   90.00
_cell.angle_beta   90.00
_cell.angle_gamma   90.00
#
_symmetry.space_group_name_H-M   'P 1'
#
loop_
_entity.id
_entity.type
_entity.pdbx_description
1 polymer ?
#
loop_
_entity_poly.entity_id
_entity_poly.type
_entity_poly.pdbx_seq_one_letter_code
_entity_poly.pdbx_strand_id
1 'polypeptide(L)' 'MDYKTPASIDDAVQLLVNATGPVQMLAGGTDLLVQIRAGFNKPTLVVDLKNIPGSGCCHQAAGT' A
#
# COMPACT_ATOMS: atom_id res chain seq x y z
N MET A 1 -10.80 -8.85 -4.05
CA MET A 1 -9.93 -7.77 -3.54
C MET A 1 -9.23 -8.33 -2.33
N ASP A 2 -7.94 -8.63 -2.48
CA ASP A 2 -7.13 -9.23 -1.43
C ASP A 2 -6.50 -8.14 -0.56
N TYR A 3 -6.28 -8.46 0.72
CA TYR A 3 -5.65 -7.57 1.69
C TYR A 3 -4.44 -8.28 2.28
N LYS A 4 -3.26 -7.63 2.25
CA LYS A 4 -2.00 -8.19 2.75
C LYS A 4 -1.32 -7.21 3.70
N THR A 5 -0.87 -7.72 4.83
CA THR A 5 -0.12 -6.99 5.86
C THR A 5 1.29 -7.57 5.95
N PRO A 6 2.21 -7.18 5.05
CA PRO A 6 3.61 -7.62 5.12
C PRO A 6 4.26 -7.22 6.45
N ALA A 7 5.18 -8.06 6.94
CA ALA A 7 5.92 -7.80 8.19
C ALA A 7 7.18 -6.95 7.95
N SER A 8 7.64 -6.86 6.70
CA SER A 8 8.87 -6.17 6.28
C SER A 8 8.67 -5.43 4.96
N ILE A 9 9.54 -4.47 4.66
CA ILE A 9 9.57 -3.79 3.35
C ILE A 9 9.81 -4.79 2.22
N ASP A 10 10.71 -5.77 2.42
CA ASP A 10 11.01 -6.77 1.39
C ASP A 10 9.78 -7.60 1.01
N ASP A 11 9.02 -8.07 2.02
CA ASP A 11 7.75 -8.77 1.80
C ASP A 11 6.74 -7.89 1.04
N ALA A 12 6.66 -6.61 1.38
CA ALA A 12 5.79 -5.67 0.68
C ALA A 12 6.19 -5.54 -0.79
N VAL A 13 7.48 -5.40 -1.07
CA VAL A 13 8.02 -5.32 -2.44
C VAL A 13 7.72 -6.60 -3.21
N GLN A 14 7.92 -7.78 -2.60
CA GLN A 14 7.59 -9.06 -3.23
C GLN A 14 6.10 -9.16 -3.55
N LEU A 15 5.22 -8.72 -2.66
CA LEU A 15 3.78 -8.71 -2.92
C LEU A 15 3.41 -7.77 -4.08
N LEU A 16 4.06 -6.61 -4.19
CA LEU A 16 3.83 -5.66 -5.27
C LEU A 16 4.33 -6.20 -6.61
N VAL A 17 5.52 -6.81 -6.65
CA VAL A 17 6.13 -7.37 -7.86
C VAL A 17 5.33 -8.55 -8.40
N ASN A 18 4.81 -9.41 -7.51
CA ASN A 18 4.05 -10.59 -7.90
C ASN A 18 2.56 -10.29 -8.16
N ALA A 19 2.07 -9.09 -7.87
CA ALA A 19 0.69 -8.75 -8.07
C ALA A 19 0.36 -8.62 -9.56
N THR A 20 -0.67 -9.33 -10.00
CA THR A 20 -1.23 -9.18 -11.35
C THR A 20 -2.47 -8.29 -11.27
N GLY A 21 -2.33 -7.02 -11.65
CA GLY A 21 -3.42 -6.05 -11.68
C GLY A 21 -3.21 -4.83 -10.78
N PRO A 22 -4.22 -3.96 -10.64
CA PRO A 22 -4.11 -2.72 -9.90
C PRO A 22 -3.90 -2.98 -8.41
N VAL A 23 -2.80 -2.45 -7.86
CA VAL A 23 -2.47 -2.56 -6.44
C VAL A 23 -2.54 -1.20 -5.78
N GLN A 24 -3.03 -1.16 -4.54
CA GLN A 24 -2.97 0.04 -3.72
C GLN A 24 -2.19 -0.21 -2.42
N MET A 25 -1.35 0.74 -2.04
CA MET A 25 -0.63 0.74 -0.78
C MET A 25 -1.37 1.58 0.26
N LEU A 26 -1.54 1.05 1.47
CA LEU A 26 -2.13 1.72 2.62
C LEU A 26 -1.02 2.02 3.64
N ALA A 27 -0.47 3.23 3.60
CA ALA A 27 0.58 3.67 4.52
C ALA A 27 0.08 4.53 5.70
N GLY A 28 -1.24 4.82 5.75
CA GLY A 28 -1.84 5.69 6.78
C GLY A 28 -3.01 6.55 6.30
N GLY A 29 -3.28 6.58 4.99
CA GLY A 29 -4.42 7.31 4.45
C GLY A 29 -5.76 6.59 4.68
N THR A 30 -6.66 7.19 5.45
CA THR A 30 -8.06 6.75 5.61
C THR A 30 -8.86 6.83 4.30
N ASP A 31 -8.36 7.61 3.34
CA ASP A 31 -9.06 7.96 2.10
C ASP A 31 -9.09 6.82 1.07
N LEU A 32 -8.23 5.81 1.22
CA LEU A 32 -8.16 4.66 0.31
C LEU A 32 -9.51 3.96 0.18
N LEU A 33 -10.12 3.67 1.34
CA LEU A 33 -11.39 2.96 1.41
C LEU A 33 -12.55 3.81 0.85
N VAL A 34 -12.46 5.14 0.99
CA VAL A 34 -13.45 6.08 0.45
C VAL A 34 -13.37 6.10 -1.08
N GLN A 35 -12.16 6.19 -1.65
CA GLN A 35 -11.94 6.16 -3.10
C GLN A 35 -12.37 4.83 -3.74
N ILE A 36 -12.17 3.70 -3.04
CA ILE A 36 -12.64 2.39 -3.49
C ILE A 36 -14.18 2.33 -3.50
N ARG A 37 -14.83 2.78 -2.41
CA ARG A 37 -16.30 2.80 -2.31
C ARG A 37 -16.96 3.71 -3.34
N ALA A 38 -16.33 4.85 -3.64
CA ALA A 38 -16.77 5.77 -4.67
C ALA A 38 -16.51 5.26 -6.10
N GLY A 39 -15.84 4.10 -6.26
CA GLY A 39 -15.60 3.46 -7.54
C GLY A 39 -14.46 4.08 -8.36
N PHE A 40 -13.76 5.08 -7.81
CA PHE A 40 -12.59 5.69 -8.44
C PHE A 40 -11.44 4.68 -8.56
N ASN A 41 -11.26 3.84 -7.54
CA ASN A 41 -10.19 2.87 -7.49
C ASN A 41 -10.77 1.45 -7.35
N LYS A 42 -10.33 0.53 -8.21
CA LYS A 42 -10.74 -0.89 -8.15
C LYS A 42 -9.52 -1.80 -8.05
N PRO A 43 -8.75 -1.70 -6.95
CA PRO A 43 -7.57 -2.54 -6.78
C PRO A 43 -7.97 -4.00 -6.58
N THR A 44 -7.18 -4.90 -7.17
CA THR A 44 -7.28 -6.33 -6.92
C THR A 44 -6.56 -6.73 -5.63
N LEU A 45 -5.54 -5.95 -5.23
CA LEU A 45 -4.76 -6.14 -4.01
C LEU A 45 -4.57 -4.82 -3.25
N VAL A 46 -4.70 -4.87 -1.92
CA VAL A 46 -4.27 -3.80 -1.01
C VAL A 46 -3.17 -4.30 -0.09
N VAL A 47 -2.08 -3.54 -0.02
CA VAL A 47 -0.92 -3.82 0.81
C VAL A 47 -0.84 -2.79 1.93
N ASP A 48 -0.99 -3.24 3.17
CA ASP A 48 -0.96 -2.40 4.37
C ASP A 48 0.46 -2.32 4.94
N LEU A 49 1.04 -1.13 4.84
CA LEU A 49 2.41 -0.84 5.26
C LEU A 49 2.48 -0.26 6.67
N LYS A 50 1.33 -0.07 7.34
CA LYS A 50 1.24 0.60 8.64
C LYS A 50 2.02 -0.12 9.74
N ASN A 51 2.10 -1.44 9.65
CA ASN A 51 2.75 -2.28 10.66
C ASN A 51 4.23 -2.55 10.39
N ILE A 52 4.81 -2.03 9.29
CA ILE A 52 6.21 -2.29 8.99
C ILE A 52 7.10 -1.37 9.87
N PRO A 53 7.95 -1.92 10.75
CA PRO A 53 8.87 -1.11 11.54
C PRO A 53 9.85 -0.37 10.60
N GLY A 54 9.87 0.97 10.70
CA GLY A 54 10.67 1.84 9.81
C GLY A 54 9.91 2.51 8.66
N SER A 55 8.63 2.16 8.41
CA SER A 55 7.76 2.94 7.51
C SER A 55 7.24 4.24 8.15
N GLY A 56 7.35 4.34 9.48
CA GLY A 56 7.04 5.53 10.25
C GLY A 56 8.22 6.52 10.25
N CYS A 57 7.91 7.75 9.82
CA CYS A 57 8.75 8.95 9.84
C CYS A 57 9.70 9.12 8.63
N CYS A 58 9.13 9.59 7.52
CA CYS A 58 9.75 10.51 6.57
C CYS A 58 11.21 10.26 6.15
N HIS A 59 11.39 9.50 5.06
CA HIS A 59 12.33 9.96 4.03
C HIS A 59 11.50 10.77 3.01
N GLN A 60 11.37 12.07 3.27
CA GLN A 60 10.83 13.01 2.30
C GLN A 60 11.95 13.25 1.29
N ALA A 61 11.84 12.63 0.10
CA ALA A 61 12.71 12.96 -1.02
C ALA A 61 12.41 14.40 -1.42
N ALA A 62 13.20 15.32 -0.86
CA ALA A 62 13.35 16.67 -1.37
C ALA A 62 13.76 16.57 -2.84
N GLY A 63 13.10 17.37 -3.68
CA GLY A 63 13.23 17.28 -5.12
C GLY A 63 14.62 17.54 -5.67
N THR A 64 14.77 17.12 -6.92
CA THR A 64 15.59 17.76 -7.96
C THR A 64 14.85 17.62 -9.26
#